data_AF-A0A2V1BNS6-F1
#
_entry.id   AF-A0A2V1BNS6-F1
#
_cell.length_a   1.000
_cell.length_b   1.000
_cell.length_c   1.000
_cell.angle_alpha   90.00
_cell.angle_beta   90.00
_cell.angle_gamma   90.00
#
_symmetry.space_group_name_H-M   'P 1'
#
loop_
_entity.id
_entity.type
_entity.pdbx_description
1 polymer ?
#
loop_
_entity_poly.entity_id
_entity_poly.type
_entity_poly.pdbx_seq_one_letter_code
_entity_poly.pdbx_strand_id
1 'polypeptide(L)'
;MVDNSTVNPKTDLQARDMIFYDNVMDTTLAYKSDAYKFFYLSDQKPTEAWVILQSDSEGITGVPHTSFPNPAATDLDPRRESVEVRTIVYYNK
;
A
#
# COMPACT_ATOMS: atom_id res chain seq x y z
N MET A 1 -3.81 5.74 2.57
CA MET A 1 -4.14 4.70 1.56
C MET A 1 -4.75 5.37 0.35
N VAL A 2 -4.37 5.02 -0.88
CA VAL A 2 -5.00 5.59 -2.08
C VAL A 2 -6.36 4.90 -2.32
N ASP A 3 -7.37 5.64 -2.78
CA ASP A 3 -8.57 5.06 -3.37
C ASP A 3 -8.21 4.43 -4.72
N ASN A 4 -8.29 3.10 -4.82
CA ASN A 4 -7.89 2.39 -6.04
C ASN A 4 -8.68 2.83 -7.28
N SER A 5 -9.91 3.33 -7.11
CA SER A 5 -10.71 3.85 -8.23
C SER A 5 -10.14 5.13 -8.86
N THR A 6 -9.19 5.76 -8.17
CA THR A 6 -8.49 6.98 -8.64
C THR A 6 -7.10 6.71 -9.20
N VAL A 7 -6.67 5.44 -9.22
CA VAL A 7 -5.38 5.02 -9.79
C VAL A 7 -5.54 4.75 -11.27
N ASN A 8 -4.69 5.34 -12.10
CA ASN A 8 -4.54 4.98 -13.51
C ASN A 8 -3.30 4.09 -13.70
N PRO A 9 -3.45 2.76 -13.85
CA PRO A 9 -2.31 1.85 -13.91
C PRO A 9 -1.34 2.11 -15.08
N LYS A 10 -1.76 2.83 -16.12
CA LYS A 10 -0.91 3.12 -17.28
C LYS A 10 0.05 4.29 -17.06
N THR A 11 -0.31 5.23 -16.19
CA THR A 11 0.45 6.47 -15.97
C THR A 11 1.02 6.55 -14.56
N ASP A 12 0.32 5.95 -13.61
CA ASP A 12 0.60 6.13 -12.19
C ASP A 12 1.48 5.01 -11.65
N LEU A 13 1.60 3.91 -12.39
CA LEU A 13 2.25 2.68 -11.95
C LEU A 13 3.31 2.24 -12.97
N GLN A 14 4.46 1.81 -12.46
CA GLN A 14 5.52 1.22 -13.27
C GLN A 14 5.97 -0.10 -12.65
N ALA A 15 5.91 -1.17 -13.44
CA ALA A 15 6.48 -2.46 -13.05
C ALA A 15 7.98 -2.30 -12.74
N ARG A 16 8.41 -2.91 -11.65
CA ARG A 16 9.79 -2.85 -11.17
C ARG A 16 10.12 -4.11 -10.38
N ASP A 17 11.38 -4.51 -10.47
CA ASP A 17 11.95 -5.54 -9.62
C ASP A 17 12.46 -4.94 -8.30
N MET A 18 12.07 -5.55 -7.19
CA MET A 18 12.70 -5.36 -5.89
C MET A 18 13.72 -6.48 -5.70
N ILE A 19 15.00 -6.12 -5.82
CA ILE A 19 16.11 -7.08 -5.72
C ILE A 19 16.58 -7.12 -4.27
N PHE A 20 16.53 -8.30 -3.66
CA PHE A 20 17.21 -8.59 -2.41
C PHE A 20 18.40 -9.53 -2.69
N TYR A 21 19.13 -9.91 -1.63
CA TYR A 21 20.35 -10.71 -1.79
C TYR A 21 20.08 -12.10 -2.37
N ASP A 22 18.97 -12.73 -1.98
CA ASP A 22 18.61 -14.12 -2.26
C ASP A 22 17.33 -14.28 -3.09
N ASN A 23 16.60 -13.19 -3.34
CA ASN A 23 15.39 -13.23 -4.16
C ASN A 23 15.16 -11.94 -4.96
N VAL A 24 14.29 -12.07 -5.96
CA VAL A 24 13.73 -10.96 -6.71
C VAL A 24 12.23 -11.01 -6.53
N MET A 25 11.63 -9.87 -6.20
CA MET A 25 10.18 -9.74 -6.07
C MET A 25 9.67 -8.71 -7.07
N ASP A 26 8.69 -9.11 -7.87
CA ASP A 26 7.96 -8.20 -8.73
C ASP A 26 7.13 -7.25 -7.87
N THR A 27 7.31 -5.95 -8.11
CA THR A 27 6.55 -4.89 -7.47
C THR A 27 6.17 -3.83 -8.49
N THR A 28 5.46 -2.82 -8.02
CA THR A 28 5.08 -1.68 -8.82
C THR A 28 5.50 -0.41 -8.08
N LEU A 29 6.25 0.45 -8.77
CA LEU A 29 6.53 1.79 -8.30
C LEU A 29 5.32 2.69 -8.59
N ALA A 30 4.80 3.33 -7.54
CA ALA A 30 3.73 4.30 -7.68
C ALA A 30 4.28 5.72 -7.83
N TYR A 31 3.89 6.41 -8.89
CA TYR A 31 4.14 7.83 -9.11
C TYR A 31 3.11 8.69 -8.39
N LYS A 32 3.48 9.93 -8.10
CA LYS A 32 2.54 10.94 -7.61
C LYS A 32 1.53 11.24 -8.73
N SER A 33 0.25 11.21 -8.40
CA SER A 33 -0.84 11.71 -9.23
C SER A 33 -1.69 12.69 -8.43
N ASP A 34 -2.07 13.82 -9.02
CA ASP A 34 -2.98 14.78 -8.40
C ASP A 34 -4.44 14.27 -8.42
N ALA A 35 -4.72 13.18 -9.16
CA ALA A 35 -6.02 12.53 -9.16
C ALA A 35 -6.25 11.65 -7.93
N TYR A 36 -5.18 11.24 -7.23
CA TYR A 36 -5.28 10.35 -6.08
C TYR A 36 -6.15 10.96 -4.98
N LYS A 37 -7.14 10.17 -4.56
CA LYS A 37 -7.84 10.42 -3.30
C LYS A 37 -7.24 9.54 -2.23
N PHE A 38 -7.00 10.11 -1.06
CA PHE A 38 -6.43 9.38 0.07
C PHE A 38 -7.47 9.17 1.15
N PHE A 39 -7.53 7.93 1.64
CA PHE A 39 -8.19 7.58 2.88
C PHE A 39 -7.18 7.63 4.02
N TYR A 40 -7.58 8.32 5.10
CA TYR A 40 -6.86 8.45 6.36
C TYR A 40 -7.79 8.06 7.51
N LEU A 41 -7.32 7.22 8.42
CA LEU A 41 -8.03 6.85 9.65
C LEU A 41 -7.35 7.56 10.81
N SER A 42 -7.98 8.63 11.32
CA SER A 42 -7.43 9.49 12.37
C SER A 42 -7.22 8.80 13.71
N ASP A 43 -8.07 7.82 14.02
CA ASP A 43 -8.15 7.18 15.34
C ASP A 43 -7.85 5.69 15.29
N GLN A 44 -7.06 5.26 14.29
CA GLN A 44 -6.64 3.87 14.17
C GLN A 44 -5.80 3.46 15.38
N LYS A 45 -6.20 2.39 16.05
CA LYS A 45 -5.45 1.82 17.17
C LYS A 45 -4.38 0.85 16.68
N PRO A 46 -3.27 0.65 17.42
CA PRO A 46 -2.27 -0.36 17.10
C PRO A 46 -2.81 -1.79 16.98
N THR A 47 -3.97 -2.06 17.58
CA THR A 47 -4.68 -3.35 17.53
C THR A 47 -5.56 -3.54 16.29
N GLU A 48 -5.65 -2.54 15.42
CA GLU A 48 -6.49 -2.57 14.22
C GLU A 48 -5.63 -2.77 12.97
N ALA A 49 -5.92 -3.81 12.20
CA ALA A 49 -5.23 -4.12 10.96
C ALA A 49 -6.01 -3.61 9.75
N TRP A 50 -5.28 -3.12 8.75
CA TRP A 50 -5.82 -2.93 7.41
C TRP A 50 -5.70 -4.24 6.64
N VAL A 51 -6.77 -4.59 5.92
CA VAL A 51 -6.74 -5.67 4.93
C VAL A 51 -6.84 -5.03 3.56
N ILE A 52 -5.89 -5.35 2.69
CA ILE A 52 -5.74 -4.72 1.39
C ILE A 52 -5.51 -5.81 0.35
N LEU A 53 -6.28 -5.76 -0.73
CA LEU A 53 -6.00 -6.60 -1.91
C LEU A 53 -4.77 -6.02 -2.64
N GLN A 54 -3.71 -6.83 -2.75
CA GLN A 54 -2.49 -6.46 -3.49
C GLN A 54 -2.51 -6.98 -4.93
N SER A 55 -3.14 -8.13 -5.15
CA SER A 55 -3.40 -8.71 -6.46
C SER A 55 -4.40 -9.87 -6.31
N ASP A 56 -5.01 -10.27 -7.41
CA ASP A 56 -5.75 -11.51 -7.52
C ASP A 56 -5.44 -12.23 -8.84
N SER A 57 -6.03 -13.41 -9.03
CA SER A 57 -5.87 -14.19 -10.26
C SER A 57 -6.53 -13.58 -11.50
N GLU A 58 -7.35 -12.53 -11.33
CA GLU A 58 -8.03 -11.82 -12.44
C GLU A 58 -7.28 -10.55 -12.86
N GLY A 59 -6.16 -10.24 -12.18
CA GLY A 59 -5.29 -9.12 -12.53
C GLY A 59 -5.73 -7.79 -11.93
N ILE A 60 -6.48 -7.78 -10.82
CA ILE A 60 -6.80 -6.55 -10.11
C ILE A 60 -5.51 -5.87 -9.63
N THR A 61 -5.39 -4.58 -9.95
CA THR A 61 -4.30 -3.73 -9.46
C THR A 61 -4.49 -3.46 -7.97
N GLY A 62 -3.46 -3.80 -7.18
CA GLY A 62 -3.47 -3.58 -5.74
C GLY A 62 -3.50 -2.10 -5.36
N VAL A 63 -3.81 -1.83 -4.09
CA VAL A 63 -3.94 -0.45 -3.58
C VAL A 63 -2.56 0.13 -3.23
N PRO A 64 -2.12 1.22 -3.90
CA PRO A 64 -0.91 1.92 -3.49
C PRO A 64 -1.08 2.54 -2.11
N HIS A 65 -0.05 2.42 -1.27
CA HIS A 65 -0.04 3.02 0.05
C HIS A 65 1.35 3.57 0.37
N THR A 66 1.36 4.66 1.14
CA THR A 66 2.56 5.34 1.57
C THR A 66 2.27 6.07 2.88
N SER A 67 3.33 6.54 3.54
CA SER A 67 3.24 7.40 4.71
C SER A 67 3.45 8.87 4.33
N PHE A 68 2.76 9.76 5.03
CA PHE A 68 2.98 11.20 4.97
C PHE A 68 3.31 11.73 6.37
N PRO A 69 4.05 12.85 6.48
CA PRO A 69 4.18 13.55 7.75
C PRO A 69 2.79 13.91 8.31
N ASN A 70 2.51 13.53 9.54
CA ASN A 70 1.30 13.95 10.24
C ASN A 70 1.53 15.35 10.83
N PRO A 71 0.86 16.41 10.35
CA PRO A 71 1.06 17.76 10.87
C PRO A 71 0.60 17.94 12.32
N ALA A 72 -0.18 17.00 12.86
CA ALA A 72 -0.61 16.99 14.25
C ALA A 72 0.36 16.23 15.19
N ALA A 73 1.40 15.59 14.65
CA ALA A 73 2.36 14.86 15.46
C ALA A 73 3.35 15.83 16.15
N THR A 74 3.72 15.48 17.37
CA THR A 74 4.71 16.15 18.21
C THR A 74 5.94 15.26 18.39
N ASP A 75 7.05 15.83 18.85
CA ASP A 75 8.28 15.07 19.14
C ASP A 75 8.13 14.06 20.29
N LEU A 76 7.07 14.19 21.09
CA LEU A 76 6.74 13.26 22.17
C LEU A 76 5.92 12.05 21.67
N ASP A 77 5.33 12.15 20.48
CA ASP A 77 4.52 11.06 19.93
C ASP A 77 5.42 9.89 19.53
N PRO A 78 4.97 8.64 19.77
CA PRO A 78 5.72 7.48 19.32
C PRO A 78 5.83 7.48 17.79
N ARG A 79 6.99 7.05 17.29
CA ARG A 79 7.17 6.89 15.84
C ARG A 79 6.22 5.80 15.34
N ARG A 80 5.70 6.01 14.13
CA ARG A 80 4.86 5.00 13.47
C ARG A 80 5.66 3.72 13.24
N GLU A 81 5.13 2.62 13.75
CA GLU A 81 5.56 1.27 13.38
C GLU A 81 4.73 0.77 12.20
N SER A 82 5.37 0.09 11.25
CA SER A 82 4.72 -0.46 10.07
C SER A 82 5.06 -1.92 9.96
N VAL A 83 4.12 -2.78 10.34
CA VAL A 83 4.24 -4.23 10.17
C VAL A 83 3.27 -4.62 9.04
N GLU A 84 3.81 -5.20 7.99
CA GLU A 84 3.03 -5.77 6.88
C GLU A 84 3.10 -7.29 6.96
N VAL A 85 1.94 -7.95 6.84
CA VAL A 85 1.84 -9.40 6.69
C VAL A 85 1.19 -9.69 5.35
N ARG A 86 1.85 -10.50 4.52
CA ARG A 86 1.27 -10.96 3.26
C ARG A 86 0.63 -12.32 3.45
N THR A 87 -0.62 -12.41 3.05
CA THR A 87 -1.39 -13.67 3.03
C THR A 87 -1.74 -14.00 1.60
N ILE A 88 -1.43 -15.22 1.17
CA ILE A 88 -1.83 -15.74 -0.14
C ILE A 88 -2.91 -16.78 0.10
N VAL A 89 -4.08 -16.58 -0.50
CA VAL A 89 -5.23 -17.47 -0.34
C VAL A 89 -5.37 -18.33 -1.59
N TYR A 90 -5.35 -19.64 -1.40
CA TYR A 90 -5.62 -20.64 -2.43
C TYR A 90 -6.89 -21.40 -2.04
N TYR A 91 -7.81 -21.57 -2.98
CA TYR A 91 -9.00 -22.39 -2.80
C TYR A 91 -9.29 -23.15 -4.09
N ASN A 92 -9.90 -24.33 -3.96
CA ASN A 92 -10.37 -25.08 -5.12
C ASN A 92 -11.57 -24.34 -5.73
N LYS A 93 -11.60 -24.24 -7.07
CA LYS A 93 -12.81 -23.82 -7.79
C LYS A 93 -13.86 -24.90 -7.76
#